data_AF-A0A2V9MP52-F1
#
_entry.id   AF-A0A2V9MP52-F1
#
_cell.length_a   1.000
_cell.length_b   1.000
_cell.length_c   1.000
_cell.angle_alpha   90.00
_cell.angle_beta   90.00
_cell.angle_gamma   90.00
#
_symmetry.space_group_name_H-M   'P 1'
#
loop_
_entity.id
_entity.type
_entity.pdbx_description
1 polymer ?
#
loop_
_entity_poly.entity_id
_entity_poly.type
_entity_poly.pdbx_seq_one_letter_code
_entity_poly.pdbx_strand_id
1 'polypeptide(L)'
;MNLYLATPDAAQIQKVFSAVLRDSHGVEVHLEKWTAHLLAEREKRRILRYDLVVRAPGAAQPHRHQWVGKFYAQKQNGVGARAAAVLRALAATDCRVRGNMALPEVIAYDAPLGLLLLRYEEGEPVLNVLAQHRTEILSAMGRALAALHTTAVIVEPETSPATLLADLRLRVAELCTRLPGEANTFRDGLTALERRSPAAPPCLLHGDFGAGQLVWQQHRLVVLDFDKCTRGDPAFDLGNLLTQLQRIAIREPATLPDFSSVRRQVLDSYQRWTGPDPDLSERVAWYQRARLLRRIHVLACDARMHRQAEAIRLVGELRAQTDAAPTGIEPGQETRLAC
;
A
#
# COMPACT_ATOMS: atom_id res chain seq x y z
N MET A 1 -12.08 -27.30 0.06
CA MET A 1 -11.76 -27.38 -1.39
C MET A 1 -10.66 -26.35 -1.67
N ASN A 2 -9.42 -26.80 -1.79
CA ASN A 2 -8.24 -25.94 -2.01
C ASN A 2 -8.38 -25.25 -3.38
N LEU A 3 -8.74 -23.97 -3.38
CA LEU A 3 -8.69 -23.09 -4.55
C LEU A 3 -7.22 -22.70 -4.80
N TYR A 4 -6.39 -23.65 -5.22
CA TYR A 4 -5.12 -23.28 -5.84
C TYR A 4 -5.43 -22.48 -7.11
N LEU A 5 -4.72 -21.37 -7.33
CA LEU A 5 -4.68 -20.73 -8.64
C LEU A 5 -4.29 -21.79 -9.65
N ALA A 6 -5.22 -22.17 -10.53
CA ALA A 6 -4.88 -23.05 -11.64
C ALA A 6 -3.76 -22.36 -12.44
N THR A 7 -2.60 -23.00 -12.53
CA THR A 7 -1.52 -22.47 -13.36
C THR A 7 -1.97 -22.61 -14.80
N PRO A 8 -2.16 -21.51 -15.56
CA PRO A 8 -2.47 -21.63 -16.97
C PRO A 8 -1.36 -22.40 -17.67
N ASP A 9 -1.74 -23.21 -18.65
CA ASP A 9 -0.78 -23.99 -19.40
C ASP A 9 0.17 -23.06 -20.19
N ALA A 10 1.37 -23.56 -20.49
CA ALA A 10 2.39 -22.76 -21.18
C ALA A 10 1.94 -22.30 -22.57
N ALA A 11 1.03 -23.03 -23.23
CA ALA A 11 0.52 -22.68 -24.55
C ALA A 11 -0.45 -21.49 -24.50
N GLN A 12 -1.30 -21.42 -23.48
CA GLN A 12 -2.18 -20.28 -23.20
C GLN A 12 -1.36 -19.02 -22.94
N ILE A 13 -0.31 -19.12 -22.11
CA ILE A 13 0.59 -18.00 -21.83
C ILE A 13 1.36 -17.55 -23.09
N GLN A 14 1.88 -18.50 -23.87
CA GLN A 14 2.52 -18.21 -25.16
C GLN A 14 1.59 -17.44 -26.10
N LYS A 15 0.31 -17.86 -26.18
CA LYS A 15 -0.71 -17.20 -27.01
C LYS A 15 -0.96 -15.77 -26.57
N VAL A 16 -1.12 -15.53 -25.27
CA VAL A 16 -1.30 -14.18 -24.71
C VAL A 16 -0.09 -13.30 -25.01
N PHE A 17 1.13 -13.78 -24.73
CA PHE A 17 2.34 -12.98 -25.00
C PHE A 17 2.50 -12.65 -26.48
N SER A 18 2.25 -13.62 -27.36
CA SER A 18 2.34 -13.42 -28.81
C SER A 18 1.31 -12.38 -29.30
N ALA A 19 0.08 -12.43 -28.79
CA ALA A 19 -0.96 -11.44 -29.13
C ALA A 19 -0.55 -10.04 -28.67
N VAL A 20 -0.15 -9.91 -27.40
CA VAL A 20 0.29 -8.63 -26.82
C VAL A 20 1.49 -8.03 -27.54
N LEU A 21 2.47 -8.86 -27.94
CA LEU A 21 3.64 -8.40 -28.69
C LEU A 21 3.25 -7.89 -30.07
N ARG A 22 2.34 -8.58 -30.78
CA ARG A 22 1.87 -8.14 -32.10
C ARG A 22 1.12 -6.82 -32.01
N ASP A 23 0.29 -6.64 -30.98
CA ASP A 23 -0.48 -5.41 -30.78
C ASP A 23 0.44 -4.21 -30.48
N SER A 24 1.56 -4.43 -29.78
CA SER A 24 2.46 -3.36 -29.34
C SER A 24 3.65 -3.09 -30.27
N HIS A 25 4.13 -4.09 -31.01
CA HIS A 25 5.36 -4.01 -31.82
C HIS A 25 5.15 -4.41 -33.30
N GLY A 26 3.92 -4.72 -33.71
CA GLY A 26 3.54 -5.04 -35.10
C GLY A 26 3.34 -6.53 -35.37
N VAL A 27 2.50 -6.87 -36.36
CA VAL A 27 2.02 -8.25 -36.59
C VAL A 27 3.09 -9.28 -36.93
N GLU A 28 4.23 -8.82 -37.46
CA GLU A 28 5.29 -9.69 -37.93
C GLU A 28 6.35 -10.00 -36.85
N VAL A 29 6.22 -9.46 -35.63
CA VAL A 29 7.11 -9.81 -34.51
C VAL A 29 6.85 -11.23 -34.03
N HIS A 30 7.93 -11.93 -33.70
CA HIS A 30 7.89 -13.31 -33.24
C HIS A 30 8.50 -13.47 -31.85
N LEU A 31 7.75 -14.08 -30.93
CA LEU A 31 8.26 -14.51 -29.62
C LEU A 31 9.06 -15.81 -29.78
N GLU A 32 10.38 -15.72 -29.73
CA GLU A 32 11.27 -16.88 -29.89
C GLU A 32 11.30 -17.76 -28.65
N LYS A 33 11.40 -17.14 -27.48
CA LYS A 33 11.57 -17.82 -26.20
C LYS A 33 11.06 -16.95 -25.06
N TRP A 34 10.58 -17.59 -24.02
CA TRP A 34 10.42 -16.95 -22.72
C TRP A 34 10.80 -17.90 -21.58
N THR A 35 11.18 -17.32 -20.45
CA THR A 35 11.35 -18.03 -19.16
C THR A 35 10.51 -17.36 -18.09
N ALA A 36 10.15 -18.09 -17.04
CA ALA A 36 9.39 -17.57 -15.92
C ALA A 36 10.13 -17.80 -14.59
N HIS A 37 10.12 -16.81 -13.72
CA HIS A 37 10.77 -16.82 -12.42
C HIS A 37 9.76 -16.41 -11.35
N LEU A 38 9.53 -17.27 -10.35
CA LEU A 38 8.59 -16.98 -9.27
C LEU A 38 9.15 -15.85 -8.39
N LEU A 39 8.42 -14.75 -8.31
CA LEU A 39 8.76 -13.64 -7.41
C LEU A 39 8.01 -13.76 -6.08
N ALA A 40 6.73 -14.12 -6.12
CA ALA A 40 5.92 -14.31 -4.92
C ALA A 40 4.74 -15.25 -5.17
N GLU A 41 4.40 -16.04 -4.15
CA GLU A 41 3.20 -16.87 -4.13
C GLU A 41 2.47 -16.73 -2.81
N ARG A 42 1.16 -16.55 -2.88
CA ARG A 42 0.21 -16.54 -1.76
C ARG A 42 -1.04 -17.32 -2.20
N GLU A 43 -1.84 -17.77 -1.25
CA GLU A 43 -3.04 -18.58 -1.53
C GLU A 43 -3.94 -18.10 -2.69
N LYS A 44 -4.02 -16.78 -2.90
CA LYS A 44 -4.92 -16.17 -3.90
C LYS A 44 -4.20 -15.38 -4.99
N ARG A 45 -2.86 -15.32 -4.95
CA ARG A 45 -2.06 -14.49 -5.86
C ARG A 45 -0.72 -15.13 -6.17
N ARG A 46 -0.36 -15.14 -7.44
CA ARG A 46 0.97 -15.55 -7.91
C ARG A 46 1.57 -14.45 -8.76
N ILE A 47 2.84 -14.13 -8.51
CA ILE A 47 3.59 -13.10 -9.20
C ILE A 47 4.82 -13.76 -9.84
N LEU A 48 4.92 -13.66 -11.15
CA LEU A 48 6.00 -14.23 -11.96
C LEU A 48 6.70 -13.12 -12.73
N ARG A 49 8.02 -13.13 -12.78
CA ARG A 49 8.80 -12.38 -13.78
C ARG A 49 8.94 -13.24 -15.02
N TYR A 50 8.73 -12.65 -16.18
CA TYR A 50 8.97 -13.27 -17.47
C TYR A 50 10.11 -12.55 -18.18
N ASP A 51 11.07 -13.32 -18.68
CA ASP A 51 12.12 -12.83 -19.57
C ASP A 51 11.79 -13.30 -20.98
N LEU A 52 11.45 -12.38 -21.89
CA LEU A 52 11.01 -12.66 -23.24
C LEU A 52 12.12 -12.30 -24.25
N VAL A 53 12.29 -13.14 -25.26
CA VAL A 53 13.18 -12.91 -26.41
C VAL A 53 12.32 -12.79 -27.65
N VAL A 54 12.33 -11.60 -28.27
CA VAL A 54 11.43 -11.23 -29.36
C VAL A 54 12.25 -10.82 -30.57
N ARG A 55 11.94 -11.38 -31.74
CA ARG A 55 12.57 -11.00 -33.01
C ARG A 55 11.61 -10.21 -33.87
N ALA A 56 12.03 -9.03 -34.27
CA ALA A 56 11.35 -8.23 -35.28
C ALA A 56 11.73 -8.69 -36.70
N PRO A 57 10.89 -8.41 -37.71
CA PRO A 57 11.16 -8.80 -39.10
C PRO A 57 12.45 -8.15 -39.61
N GLY A 58 13.32 -8.93 -40.23
CA GLY A 58 14.59 -8.42 -40.74
C GLY A 58 15.60 -8.01 -39.67
N ALA A 59 15.28 -8.10 -38.38
CA ALA A 59 16.22 -7.76 -37.31
C ALA A 59 17.29 -8.87 -37.15
N ALA A 60 18.54 -8.47 -37.29
CA ALA A 60 19.69 -9.37 -37.11
C ALA A 60 19.77 -9.93 -35.68
N GLN A 61 19.42 -9.11 -34.67
CA GLN A 61 19.46 -9.49 -33.26
C GLN A 61 18.07 -9.44 -32.62
N PRO A 62 17.76 -10.38 -31.70
CA PRO A 62 16.51 -10.35 -30.96
C PRO A 62 16.57 -9.30 -29.84
N HIS A 63 15.41 -8.71 -29.54
CA HIS A 63 15.18 -7.82 -28.42
C HIS A 63 14.76 -8.61 -27.18
N ARG A 64 15.10 -8.08 -26.00
CA ARG A 64 14.73 -8.67 -24.71
C ARG A 64 13.74 -7.77 -23.99
N HIS A 65 12.69 -8.36 -23.45
CA HIS A 65 11.72 -7.68 -22.60
C HIS A 65 11.59 -8.42 -21.28
N GLN A 66 11.38 -7.66 -20.20
CA GLN A 66 11.09 -8.21 -18.88
C GLN A 66 9.72 -7.74 -18.42
N TRP A 67 8.84 -8.70 -18.16
CA TRP A 67 7.46 -8.45 -17.75
C TRP A 67 7.18 -9.07 -16.38
N VAL A 68 6.19 -8.56 -15.67
CA VAL A 68 5.64 -9.16 -14.46
C VAL A 68 4.20 -9.58 -14.75
N GLY A 69 3.89 -10.85 -14.53
CA GLY A 69 2.52 -11.35 -14.53
C GLY A 69 2.01 -11.52 -13.11
N LYS A 70 0.88 -10.86 -12.82
CA LYS A 70 0.11 -11.07 -11.59
C LYS A 70 -1.15 -11.86 -11.92
N PHE A 71 -1.28 -13.04 -11.31
CA PHE A 71 -2.46 -13.90 -11.42
C PHE A 71 -3.41 -13.65 -10.26
N TYR A 72 -4.67 -13.42 -10.61
CA TYR A 72 -5.78 -13.24 -9.69
C TYR A 72 -6.70 -14.44 -9.78
N ALA A 73 -7.15 -14.97 -8.63
CA ALA A 73 -8.21 -15.96 -8.63
C ALA A 73 -9.49 -15.35 -9.22
N GLN A 74 -10.36 -16.14 -9.86
CA GLN A 74 -11.56 -15.63 -10.54
C GLN A 74 -12.40 -14.64 -9.70
N LYS A 75 -12.59 -14.93 -8.40
CA LYS A 75 -13.30 -14.06 -7.45
C LYS A 75 -12.62 -12.70 -7.20
N GLN A 76 -11.38 -12.53 -7.64
CA GLN A 76 -10.57 -11.31 -7.56
C GLN A 76 -10.24 -10.72 -8.93
N ASN A 77 -10.82 -11.22 -10.04
CA ASN A 77 -10.52 -10.66 -11.37
C ASN A 77 -10.80 -9.15 -11.45
N GLY A 78 -11.88 -8.69 -10.79
CA GLY A 78 -12.17 -7.26 -10.68
C GLY A 78 -11.05 -6.42 -10.04
N VAL A 79 -10.22 -7.02 -9.19
CA VAL A 79 -9.05 -6.35 -8.59
C VAL A 79 -7.98 -6.08 -9.65
N GLY A 80 -7.61 -7.09 -10.45
CA GLY A 80 -6.61 -6.94 -11.51
C GLY A 80 -7.06 -5.97 -12.60
N ALA A 81 -8.32 -6.06 -13.03
CA ALA A 81 -8.90 -5.13 -14.00
C ALA A 81 -8.85 -3.68 -13.49
N ARG A 82 -9.22 -3.45 -12.23
CA ARG A 82 -9.16 -2.13 -11.61
C ARG A 82 -7.73 -1.60 -11.50
N ALA A 83 -6.79 -2.42 -11.03
CA ALA A 83 -5.38 -2.01 -10.94
C ALA A 83 -4.82 -1.58 -12.31
N ALA A 84 -5.16 -2.33 -13.37
CA ALA A 84 -4.82 -1.99 -14.74
C ALA A 84 -5.43 -0.64 -15.18
N ALA A 85 -6.71 -0.42 -14.90
CA ALA A 85 -7.40 0.82 -15.24
C ALA A 85 -6.79 2.03 -14.52
N VAL A 86 -6.46 1.91 -13.23
CA VAL A 86 -5.82 2.95 -12.42
C VAL A 86 -4.45 3.31 -12.97
N LEU A 87 -3.60 2.32 -13.22
CA LEU A 87 -2.25 2.56 -13.74
C LEU A 87 -2.29 3.23 -15.12
N ARG A 88 -3.22 2.82 -16.01
CA ARG A 88 -3.43 3.49 -17.31
C ARG A 88 -3.89 4.92 -17.14
N ALA A 89 -4.84 5.18 -16.24
CA ALA A 89 -5.33 6.52 -15.97
C ALA A 89 -4.23 7.42 -15.40
N LEU A 90 -3.44 6.93 -14.44
CA LEU A 90 -2.28 7.65 -13.90
C LEU A 90 -1.22 7.93 -14.97
N ALA A 91 -0.98 6.98 -15.88
CA ALA A 91 -0.04 7.14 -16.99
C ALA A 91 -0.43 8.24 -17.98
N ALA A 92 -1.72 8.61 -18.05
CA ALA A 92 -2.24 9.70 -18.86
C ALA A 92 -2.17 11.08 -18.16
N THR A 93 -1.62 11.13 -16.94
CA THR A 93 -1.47 12.37 -16.16
C THR A 93 0.00 12.70 -15.91
N ASP A 94 0.25 13.87 -15.33
CA ASP A 94 1.58 14.32 -14.89
C ASP A 94 2.01 13.73 -13.53
N CYS A 95 1.24 12.78 -12.96
CA CYS A 95 1.45 12.21 -11.63
C CYS A 95 2.89 11.71 -11.41
N ARG A 96 3.48 11.03 -12.42
CA ARG A 96 4.87 10.55 -12.38
C ARG A 96 5.89 11.69 -12.25
N VAL A 97 5.68 12.78 -12.99
CA VAL A 97 6.56 13.95 -13.01
C VAL A 97 6.44 14.72 -11.69
N ARG A 98 5.21 15.01 -11.25
CA ARG A 98 4.96 15.69 -9.96
C ARG A 98 5.48 14.88 -8.78
N GLY A 99 5.31 13.56 -8.80
CA GLY A 99 5.77 12.65 -7.75
C GLY A 99 7.28 12.38 -7.76
N ASN A 100 8.00 12.71 -8.85
CA ASN A 100 9.33 12.17 -9.15
C ASN A 100 9.38 10.66 -8.87
N MET A 101 8.47 9.93 -9.50
CA MET A 101 8.29 8.49 -9.28
C MET A 101 7.99 7.79 -10.61
N ALA A 102 8.30 6.50 -10.64
CA ALA A 102 7.87 5.58 -11.69
C ALA A 102 6.65 4.78 -11.22
N LEU A 103 5.81 4.43 -12.18
CA LEU A 103 4.65 3.54 -12.00
C LEU A 103 4.76 2.43 -13.04
N PRO A 104 4.46 1.15 -12.69
CA PRO A 104 4.52 0.06 -13.63
C PRO A 104 3.65 0.32 -14.86
N GLU A 105 4.25 0.19 -16.04
CA GLU A 105 3.51 0.28 -17.29
C GLU A 105 2.61 -0.95 -17.45
N VAL A 106 1.33 -0.72 -17.73
CA VAL A 106 0.38 -1.80 -18.04
C VAL A 106 0.58 -2.24 -19.47
N ILE A 107 1.05 -3.47 -19.64
CA ILE A 107 1.21 -4.09 -20.94
C ILE A 107 -0.14 -4.62 -21.41
N ALA A 108 -0.78 -5.45 -20.58
CA ALA A 108 -2.07 -6.05 -20.90
C ALA A 108 -2.80 -6.52 -19.64
N TYR A 109 -4.11 -6.69 -19.76
CA TYR A 109 -4.90 -7.43 -18.79
C TYR A 109 -5.74 -8.45 -19.55
N ASP A 110 -5.51 -9.74 -19.26
CA ASP A 110 -6.28 -10.85 -19.81
C ASP A 110 -7.31 -11.30 -18.78
N ALA A 111 -8.58 -10.98 -19.03
CA ALA A 111 -9.68 -11.28 -18.11
C ALA A 111 -9.98 -12.79 -17.97
N PRO A 112 -9.96 -13.61 -19.05
CA PRO A 112 -10.13 -15.05 -18.94
C PRO A 112 -9.12 -15.74 -18.02
N LEU A 113 -7.83 -15.35 -18.11
CA LEU A 113 -6.77 -15.88 -17.25
C LEU A 113 -6.64 -15.16 -15.91
N GLY A 114 -7.33 -14.03 -15.72
CA GLY A 114 -7.14 -13.17 -14.56
C GLY A 114 -5.68 -12.70 -14.44
N LEU A 115 -5.05 -12.36 -15.58
CA LEU A 115 -3.62 -12.06 -15.68
C LEU A 115 -3.40 -10.58 -15.99
N LEU A 116 -2.79 -9.85 -15.05
CA LEU A 116 -2.27 -8.51 -15.30
C LEU A 116 -0.78 -8.59 -15.67
N LEU A 117 -0.44 -8.13 -16.87
CA LEU A 117 0.94 -7.99 -17.35
C LEU A 117 1.40 -6.55 -17.20
N LEU A 118 2.50 -6.38 -16.49
CA LEU A 118 3.17 -5.11 -16.25
C LEU A 118 4.60 -5.16 -16.77
N ARG A 119 5.19 -4.02 -17.12
CA ARG A 119 6.65 -3.93 -17.31
C ARG A 119 7.34 -4.26 -15.98
N TYR A 120 8.42 -5.03 -16.04
CA TYR A 120 9.28 -5.24 -14.89
C TYR A 120 10.11 -3.97 -14.65
N GLU A 121 10.03 -3.45 -13.44
CA GLU A 121 10.77 -2.28 -13.01
C GLU A 121 12.00 -2.75 -12.22
N GLU A 122 13.19 -2.38 -12.68
CA GLU A 122 14.44 -2.66 -11.99
C GLU A 122 14.63 -1.76 -10.78
N GLY A 123 15.40 -2.24 -9.80
CA GLY A 123 15.85 -1.47 -8.65
C GLY A 123 15.91 -2.30 -7.37
N GLU A 124 16.26 -1.64 -6.28
CA GLU A 124 16.41 -2.29 -4.98
C GLU A 124 15.17 -2.08 -4.12
N PRO A 125 14.62 -3.14 -3.48
CA PRO A 125 13.53 -2.97 -2.52
C PRO A 125 13.88 -1.93 -1.47
N VAL A 126 12.98 -0.95 -1.22
CA VAL A 126 13.27 0.16 -0.30
C VAL A 126 13.69 -0.32 1.07
N LEU A 127 13.13 -1.43 1.56
CA LEU A 127 13.50 -2.02 2.85
C LEU A 127 15.00 -2.32 2.99
N ASN A 128 15.71 -2.61 1.88
CA ASN A 128 17.12 -2.97 1.91
C ASN A 128 18.04 -1.74 1.91
N VAL A 129 17.58 -0.64 1.31
CA VAL A 129 18.37 0.58 1.10
C VAL A 129 17.94 1.76 1.97
N LEU A 130 16.85 1.59 2.74
CA LEU A 130 16.28 2.65 3.57
C LEU A 130 17.28 3.23 4.57
N ALA A 131 18.18 2.41 5.14
CA ALA A 131 19.20 2.90 6.05
C ALA A 131 20.22 3.83 5.35
N GLN A 132 20.57 3.51 4.10
CA GLN A 132 21.58 4.23 3.32
C GLN A 132 21.04 5.54 2.73
N HIS A 133 19.81 5.50 2.20
CA HIS A 133 19.18 6.64 1.51
C HIS A 133 17.99 7.22 2.30
N ARG A 134 18.04 7.15 3.63
CA ARG A 134 16.91 7.46 4.54
C ARG A 134 16.24 8.78 4.20
N THR A 135 17.00 9.87 4.16
CA THR A 135 16.47 11.22 3.96
C THR A 135 15.80 11.37 2.60
N GLU A 136 16.42 10.83 1.55
CA GLU A 136 15.89 10.91 0.18
C GLU A 136 14.62 10.10 0.03
N ILE A 137 14.61 8.85 0.54
CA ILE A 137 13.47 7.95 0.45
C ILE A 137 12.27 8.49 1.23
N LEU A 138 12.45 8.99 2.46
CA LEU A 138 11.35 9.55 3.26
C LEU A 138 10.73 10.78 2.59
N SER A 139 11.58 11.64 2.01
CA SER A 139 11.11 12.80 1.25
C SER A 139 10.37 12.37 -0.01
N ALA A 140 10.89 11.38 -0.74
CA ALA A 140 10.26 10.82 -1.93
C ALA A 140 8.91 10.16 -1.63
N MET A 141 8.76 9.49 -0.48
CA MET A 141 7.48 8.89 -0.05
C MET A 141 6.39 9.96 0.12
N GLY A 142 6.70 11.05 0.82
CA GLY A 142 5.75 12.17 1.00
C GLY A 142 5.35 12.81 -0.33
N ARG A 143 6.32 13.04 -1.22
CA ARG A 143 6.10 13.61 -2.55
C ARG A 143 5.26 12.68 -3.46
N ALA A 144 5.53 11.37 -3.43
CA ALA A 144 4.80 10.39 -4.22
C ALA A 144 3.32 10.32 -3.79
N LEU A 145 3.05 10.28 -2.47
CA LEU A 145 1.68 10.33 -1.96
C LEU A 145 0.97 11.63 -2.30
N ALA A 146 1.65 12.78 -2.18
CA ALA A 146 1.08 14.06 -2.57
C ALA A 146 0.66 14.07 -4.05
N ALA A 147 1.51 13.54 -4.93
CA ALA A 147 1.19 13.44 -6.35
C ALA A 147 0.00 12.50 -6.63
N LEU A 148 -0.08 11.34 -5.96
CA LEU A 148 -1.23 10.43 -6.09
C LEU A 148 -2.52 11.10 -5.62
N HIS A 149 -2.53 11.67 -4.42
CA HIS A 149 -3.73 12.23 -3.78
C HIS A 149 -4.28 13.48 -4.49
N THR A 150 -3.43 14.19 -5.24
CA THR A 150 -3.84 15.38 -6.02
C THR A 150 -4.13 15.06 -7.48
N THR A 151 -4.03 13.79 -7.89
CA THR A 151 -4.37 13.36 -9.25
C THR A 151 -5.85 13.02 -9.35
N ALA A 152 -6.55 13.60 -10.33
CA ALA A 152 -7.98 13.41 -10.55
C ALA A 152 -8.29 12.07 -11.26
N VAL A 153 -7.99 10.96 -10.61
CA VAL A 153 -8.36 9.60 -11.07
C VAL A 153 -9.39 9.03 -10.11
N ILE A 154 -10.55 8.67 -10.65
CA ILE A 154 -11.68 8.14 -9.88
C ILE A 154 -11.66 6.62 -9.93
N VAL A 155 -11.83 5.99 -8.77
CA VAL A 155 -11.91 4.54 -8.61
C VAL A 155 -13.08 4.17 -7.73
N GLU A 156 -13.66 2.99 -7.97
CA GLU A 156 -14.53 2.31 -7.00
C GLU A 156 -13.71 1.16 -6.37
N PRO A 157 -13.62 1.09 -5.04
CA PRO A 157 -14.59 1.49 -4.02
C PRO A 157 -14.16 2.75 -3.25
N GLU A 158 -14.95 3.16 -2.27
CA GLU A 158 -14.59 4.17 -1.28
C GLU A 158 -14.35 3.54 0.09
N THR A 159 -13.30 4.00 0.78
CA THR A 159 -12.96 3.62 2.15
C THR A 159 -13.31 4.79 3.05
N SER A 160 -14.31 4.60 3.90
CA SER A 160 -14.73 5.59 4.90
C SER A 160 -14.24 5.21 6.30
N PRO A 161 -14.07 6.20 7.20
CA PRO A 161 -13.85 5.93 8.63
C PRO A 161 -14.88 4.99 9.24
N ALA A 162 -16.16 5.11 8.85
CA ALA A 162 -17.24 4.28 9.35
C ALA A 162 -17.04 2.79 9.00
N THR A 163 -16.63 2.49 7.76
CA THR A 163 -16.33 1.11 7.33
C THR A 163 -15.14 0.54 8.09
N LEU A 164 -14.10 1.36 8.35
CA LEU A 164 -12.94 0.93 9.13
C LEU A 164 -13.29 0.67 10.60
N LEU A 165 -14.10 1.54 11.22
CA LEU A 165 -14.56 1.36 12.60
C LEU A 165 -15.39 0.08 12.74
N ALA A 166 -16.25 -0.23 11.78
CA ALA A 166 -17.03 -1.47 11.79
C ALA A 166 -16.14 -2.73 11.77
N ASP A 167 -15.11 -2.77 10.92
CA ASP A 167 -14.11 -3.85 10.90
C ASP A 167 -13.31 -3.91 12.22
N LEU A 168 -12.92 -2.75 12.76
CA LEU A 168 -12.13 -2.67 13.99
C LEU A 168 -12.89 -3.13 15.22
N ARG A 169 -14.19 -2.87 15.34
CA ARG A 169 -15.02 -3.38 16.46
C ARG A 169 -14.93 -4.89 16.59
N LEU A 170 -15.05 -5.61 15.47
CA LEU A 170 -14.97 -7.06 15.44
C LEU A 170 -13.56 -7.55 15.84
N ARG A 171 -12.52 -6.90 15.32
CA ARG A 171 -11.12 -7.25 15.63
C ARG A 171 -10.75 -6.97 17.07
N VAL A 172 -11.22 -5.85 17.63
CA VAL A 172 -10.97 -5.47 19.02
C VAL A 172 -11.66 -6.44 19.97
N ALA A 173 -12.88 -6.88 19.67
CA ALA A 173 -13.55 -7.92 20.45
C ALA A 173 -12.70 -9.21 20.49
N GLU A 174 -12.19 -9.67 19.34
CA GLU A 174 -11.32 -10.85 19.30
C GLU A 174 -9.98 -10.62 20.03
N LEU A 175 -9.39 -9.43 19.90
CA LEU A 175 -8.16 -9.07 20.62
C LEU A 175 -8.34 -9.11 22.14
N CYS A 176 -9.46 -8.60 22.67
CA CYS A 176 -9.78 -8.67 24.09
C CYS A 176 -9.87 -10.13 24.58
N THR A 177 -10.35 -11.06 23.76
CA THR A 177 -10.38 -12.49 24.11
C THR A 177 -8.98 -13.12 24.07
N ARG A 178 -8.15 -12.77 23.07
CA ARG A 178 -6.81 -13.35 22.90
C ARG A 178 -5.78 -12.83 23.89
N LEU A 179 -5.88 -11.54 24.24
CA LEU A 179 -4.93 -10.83 25.10
C LEU A 179 -5.71 -10.10 26.20
N PRO A 180 -6.31 -10.84 27.16
CA PRO A 180 -7.23 -10.25 28.15
C PRO A 180 -6.56 -9.21 29.06
N GLY A 181 -5.26 -9.35 29.35
CA GLY A 181 -4.50 -8.36 30.12
C GLY A 181 -4.37 -7.00 29.44
N GLU A 182 -4.63 -6.92 28.13
CA GLU A 182 -4.52 -5.71 27.32
C GLU A 182 -5.88 -5.19 26.84
N ALA A 183 -6.98 -5.78 27.33
CA ALA A 183 -8.33 -5.49 26.84
C ALA A 183 -8.71 -4.01 26.98
N ASN A 184 -8.31 -3.34 28.07
CA ASN A 184 -8.59 -1.91 28.27
C ASN A 184 -7.85 -1.07 27.24
N THR A 185 -6.55 -1.33 27.00
CA THR A 185 -5.76 -0.65 25.95
C THR A 185 -6.46 -0.71 24.58
N PHE A 186 -7.04 -1.86 24.21
CA PHE A 186 -7.76 -1.99 22.92
C PHE A 186 -9.10 -1.24 22.90
N ARG A 187 -9.87 -1.31 23.99
CA ARG A 187 -11.16 -0.61 24.11
C ARG A 187 -10.96 0.90 24.12
N ASP A 188 -9.95 1.39 24.83
CA ASP A 188 -9.64 2.82 24.90
C ASP A 188 -9.16 3.32 23.54
N GLY A 189 -8.29 2.54 22.88
CA GLY A 189 -7.85 2.82 21.51
C GLY A 189 -9.00 2.90 20.51
N LEU A 190 -9.98 1.97 20.60
CA LEU A 190 -11.19 2.00 19.77
C LEU A 190 -12.09 3.18 20.11
N THR A 191 -12.33 3.42 21.39
CA THR A 191 -13.16 4.53 21.89
C THR A 191 -12.60 5.88 21.43
N ALA A 192 -11.28 6.05 21.47
CA ALA A 192 -10.62 7.25 20.97
C ALA A 192 -10.88 7.47 19.47
N LEU A 193 -10.95 6.41 18.66
CA LEU A 193 -11.30 6.52 17.24
C LEU A 193 -12.78 6.87 17.04
N GLU A 194 -13.67 6.29 17.83
CA GLU A 194 -15.12 6.51 17.74
C GLU A 194 -15.53 7.94 18.13
N ARG A 195 -14.83 8.56 19.09
CA ARG A 195 -15.11 9.92 19.55
C ARG A 195 -14.87 10.99 18.49
N ARG A 196 -13.89 10.79 17.59
CA ARG A 196 -13.49 11.82 16.63
C ARG A 196 -13.15 11.21 15.28
N SER A 197 -14.19 10.85 14.53
CA SER A 197 -14.04 10.39 13.16
C SER A 197 -13.53 11.52 12.26
N PRO A 198 -12.47 11.32 11.48
CA PRO A 198 -12.00 12.32 10.54
C PRO A 198 -13.00 12.51 9.40
N ALA A 199 -12.99 13.70 8.81
CA ALA A 199 -13.70 14.01 7.58
C ALA A 199 -12.76 14.80 6.67
N ALA A 200 -12.61 14.36 5.42
CA ALA A 200 -11.86 15.05 4.40
C ALA A 200 -12.45 14.73 3.02
N PRO A 201 -12.31 15.62 2.03
CA PRO A 201 -12.68 15.31 0.65
C PRO A 201 -11.94 14.05 0.15
N PRO A 202 -12.64 13.08 -0.45
CA PRO A 202 -12.02 11.83 -0.85
C PRO A 202 -11.16 12.01 -2.11
N CYS A 203 -9.95 11.48 -2.08
CA CYS A 203 -9.01 11.45 -3.19
C CYS A 203 -8.66 10.00 -3.60
N LEU A 204 -7.89 9.83 -4.67
CA LEU A 204 -7.30 8.53 -5.00
C LEU A 204 -6.32 8.12 -3.91
N LEU A 205 -6.52 6.92 -3.35
CA LEU A 205 -5.59 6.28 -2.42
C LEU A 205 -4.92 5.09 -3.11
N HIS A 206 -3.64 4.89 -2.81
CA HIS A 206 -2.94 3.63 -3.10
C HIS A 206 -3.56 2.47 -2.29
N GLY A 207 -3.90 2.73 -1.03
CA GLY A 207 -4.65 1.82 -0.17
C GLY A 207 -3.78 0.85 0.67
N ASP A 208 -2.53 0.66 0.27
CA ASP A 208 -1.51 -0.15 0.97
C ASP A 208 -0.11 0.47 0.94
N PHE A 209 0.00 1.79 0.77
CA PHE A 209 1.29 2.44 0.54
C PHE A 209 2.25 2.21 1.72
N GLY A 210 3.47 1.77 1.43
CA GLY A 210 4.51 1.54 2.43
C GLY A 210 5.75 0.90 1.84
N ALA A 211 6.82 0.79 2.64
CA ALA A 211 8.15 0.36 2.18
C ALA A 211 8.17 -1.01 1.46
N GLY A 212 7.23 -1.92 1.77
CA GLY A 212 7.11 -3.20 1.07
C GLY A 212 6.56 -3.11 -0.36
N GLN A 213 6.01 -1.97 -0.76
CA GLN A 213 5.44 -1.71 -2.08
C GLN A 213 6.29 -0.73 -2.90
N LEU A 214 7.53 -0.48 -2.46
CA LEU A 214 8.40 0.52 -3.04
C LEU A 214 9.75 -0.08 -3.43
N VAL A 215 10.21 0.28 -4.62
CA VAL A 215 11.55 0.01 -5.11
C VAL A 215 12.28 1.33 -5.32
N TRP A 216 13.56 1.37 -4.97
CA TRP A 216 14.44 2.50 -5.17
C TRP A 216 15.23 2.30 -6.46
N GLN A 217 15.12 3.25 -7.37
CA GLN A 217 15.79 3.21 -8.66
C GLN A 217 16.23 4.62 -9.02
N GLN A 218 17.52 4.85 -9.29
CA GLN A 218 18.02 6.12 -9.84
C GLN A 218 17.50 7.37 -9.10
N HIS A 219 17.51 7.36 -7.76
CA HIS A 219 17.09 8.48 -6.91
C HIS A 219 15.58 8.82 -7.00
N ARG A 220 14.75 7.87 -7.44
CA ARG A 220 13.29 7.96 -7.42
C ARG A 220 12.66 6.68 -6.90
N LEU A 221 11.41 6.80 -6.47
CA LEU A 221 10.59 5.64 -6.10
C LEU A 221 9.94 5.04 -7.34
N VAL A 222 9.93 3.72 -7.41
CA VAL A 222 8.96 2.96 -8.20
C VAL A 222 7.86 2.51 -7.24
N VAL A 223 6.63 2.97 -7.47
CA VAL A 223 5.47 2.60 -6.65
C VAL A 223 4.79 1.39 -7.27
N LEU A 224 4.75 0.29 -6.53
CA LEU A 224 4.20 -0.99 -6.98
C LEU A 224 2.85 -1.28 -6.31
N ASP A 225 2.09 -2.18 -6.92
CA ASP A 225 0.91 -2.83 -6.30
C ASP A 225 -0.32 -1.95 -6.02
N PHE A 226 -0.99 -1.52 -7.09
CA PHE A 226 -2.25 -0.76 -7.07
C PHE A 226 -3.52 -1.61 -6.84
N ASP A 227 -3.38 -2.83 -6.31
CA ASP A 227 -4.50 -3.76 -6.11
C ASP A 227 -5.52 -3.25 -5.08
N LYS A 228 -5.05 -2.50 -4.09
CA LYS A 228 -5.87 -1.99 -2.99
C LYS A 228 -6.33 -0.54 -3.21
N CYS A 229 -6.17 -0.01 -4.41
CA CYS A 229 -6.62 1.34 -4.69
C CYS A 229 -8.11 1.52 -4.41
N THR A 230 -8.40 2.66 -3.79
CA THR A 230 -9.71 3.04 -3.29
C THR A 230 -9.76 4.56 -3.26
N ARG A 231 -10.94 5.12 -3.01
CA ARG A 231 -11.09 6.54 -2.64
C ARG A 231 -11.17 6.70 -1.14
N GLY A 232 -10.80 7.86 -0.62
CA GLY A 232 -10.96 8.21 0.79
C GLY A 232 -10.08 9.37 1.23
N ASP A 233 -10.00 9.58 2.55
CA ASP A 233 -9.15 10.61 3.15
C ASP A 233 -7.66 10.33 2.84
N PRO A 234 -6.88 11.30 2.31
CA PRO A 234 -5.44 11.15 2.08
C PRO A 234 -4.65 10.70 3.32
N ALA A 235 -5.13 11.04 4.52
CA ALA A 235 -4.51 10.64 5.77
C ALA A 235 -4.50 9.11 5.98
N PHE A 236 -5.32 8.35 5.24
CA PHE A 236 -5.34 6.90 5.28
C PHE A 236 -4.02 6.26 4.83
N ASP A 237 -3.47 6.70 3.70
CA ASP A 237 -2.20 6.17 3.18
C ASP A 237 -1.01 6.66 4.01
N LEU A 238 -1.04 7.92 4.47
CA LEU A 238 -0.03 8.46 5.38
C LEU A 238 0.00 7.71 6.71
N GLY A 239 -1.16 7.47 7.32
CA GLY A 239 -1.29 6.68 8.54
C GLY A 239 -0.80 5.25 8.35
N ASN A 240 -1.12 4.62 7.20
CA ASN A 240 -0.61 3.28 6.86
C ASN A 240 0.92 3.25 6.70
N LEU A 241 1.49 4.22 5.99
CA LEU A 241 2.93 4.36 5.81
C LEU A 241 3.64 4.54 7.15
N LEU A 242 3.14 5.46 7.99
CA LEU A 242 3.73 5.75 9.30
C LEU A 242 3.63 4.56 10.26
N THR A 243 2.53 3.81 10.25
CA THR A 243 2.45 2.54 11.00
C THR A 243 3.52 1.53 10.53
N GLN A 244 3.79 1.45 9.22
CA GLN A 244 4.82 0.56 8.70
C GLN A 244 6.24 1.01 9.08
N LEU A 245 6.53 2.32 8.98
CA LEU A 245 7.82 2.89 9.37
C LEU A 245 8.05 2.77 10.89
N GLN A 246 7.03 2.97 11.72
CA GLN A 246 7.12 2.76 13.17
C GLN A 246 7.50 1.32 13.50
N ARG A 247 6.92 0.35 12.79
CA ARG A 247 7.25 -1.07 12.94
C ARG A 247 8.70 -1.37 12.55
N ILE A 248 9.21 -0.73 11.50
CA ILE A 248 10.62 -0.85 11.11
C ILE A 248 11.50 -0.26 12.21
N ALA A 249 11.20 0.94 12.71
CA ALA A 249 11.94 1.57 13.79
C ALA A 249 12.01 0.70 15.07
N ILE A 250 10.90 0.05 15.44
CA ILE A 250 10.84 -0.86 16.61
C ILE A 250 11.67 -2.13 16.40
N ARG A 251 11.71 -2.66 15.17
CA ARG A 251 12.43 -3.91 14.84
C ARG A 251 13.91 -3.68 14.61
N GLU A 252 14.24 -2.57 13.96
CA GLU A 252 15.56 -2.23 13.45
C GLU A 252 15.84 -0.74 13.73
N PRO A 253 16.11 -0.36 14.99
CA PRO A 253 16.35 1.04 15.36
C PRO A 253 17.52 1.69 14.60
N ALA A 254 18.52 0.89 14.19
CA ALA A 254 19.61 1.39 13.36
C ALA A 254 19.13 1.90 11.98
N THR A 255 18.08 1.28 11.43
CA THR A 255 17.47 1.67 10.15
C THR A 255 16.68 2.97 10.29
N LEU A 256 15.91 3.13 11.38
CA LEU A 256 15.11 4.32 11.69
C LEU A 256 15.18 4.65 13.20
N PRO A 257 16.15 5.47 13.63
CA PRO A 257 16.42 5.67 15.06
C PRO A 257 15.44 6.59 15.77
N ASP A 258 14.89 7.60 15.08
CA ASP A 258 13.90 8.53 15.65
C ASP A 258 12.63 8.57 14.78
N PHE A 259 11.59 7.89 15.25
CA PHE A 259 10.31 7.85 14.55
C PHE A 259 9.61 9.22 14.49
N SER A 260 9.85 10.12 15.45
CA SER A 260 9.25 11.46 15.45
C SER A 260 9.81 12.31 14.32
N SER A 261 11.14 12.27 14.12
CA SER A 261 11.81 12.90 12.97
C SER A 261 11.34 12.28 11.65
N VAL A 262 11.23 10.95 11.57
CA VAL A 262 10.70 10.25 10.39
C VAL A 262 9.28 10.72 10.04
N ARG A 263 8.38 10.78 11.03
CA ARG A 263 7.02 11.28 10.84
C ARG A 263 7.03 12.69 10.29
N ARG A 264 7.78 13.59 10.95
CA ARG A 264 7.86 15.00 10.55
C ARG A 264 8.34 15.13 9.11
N GLN A 265 9.42 14.44 8.75
CA GLN A 265 9.98 14.52 7.41
C GLN A 265 9.01 14.07 6.31
N VAL A 266 8.29 12.96 6.52
CA VAL A 266 7.30 12.47 5.54
C VAL A 266 6.15 13.47 5.39
N LEU A 267 5.63 13.99 6.50
CA LEU A 267 4.50 14.93 6.50
C LEU A 267 4.88 16.30 5.94
N ASP A 268 6.05 16.84 6.29
CA ASP A 268 6.57 18.09 5.75
C ASP A 268 6.78 17.98 4.23
N SER A 269 7.32 16.86 3.75
CA SER A 269 7.46 16.61 2.33
C SER A 269 6.11 16.53 1.64
N TYR A 270 5.14 15.83 2.22
CA TYR A 270 3.78 15.74 1.69
C TYR A 270 3.12 17.13 1.58
N GLN A 271 3.12 17.91 2.67
CA GLN A 271 2.50 19.23 2.72
C GLN A 271 3.18 20.26 1.83
N ARG A 272 4.48 20.12 1.56
CA ARG A 272 5.18 20.94 0.55
C ARG A 272 4.54 20.85 -0.84
N TRP A 273 3.94 19.71 -1.19
CA TRP A 273 3.36 19.47 -2.52
C TRP A 273 1.82 19.54 -2.55
N THR A 274 1.15 19.49 -1.41
CA THR A 274 -0.32 19.63 -1.33
C THR A 274 -0.79 20.98 -0.79
N GLY A 275 0.12 21.75 -0.18
CA GLY A 275 -0.22 22.93 0.61
C GLY A 275 -0.49 22.58 2.08
N PRO A 276 -0.62 23.62 2.93
CA PRO A 276 -0.85 23.46 4.36
C PRO A 276 -2.25 22.90 4.62
N ASP A 277 -2.31 21.96 5.57
CA ASP A 277 -3.55 21.36 6.07
C ASP A 277 -3.43 21.25 7.60
N PRO A 278 -4.10 22.14 8.35
CA PRO A 278 -3.93 22.21 9.81
C PRO A 278 -4.44 20.95 10.53
N ASP A 279 -5.41 20.26 9.94
CA ASP A 279 -6.05 19.09 10.55
C ASP A 279 -5.37 17.78 10.15
N LEU A 280 -4.45 17.80 9.17
CA LEU A 280 -3.81 16.60 8.63
C LEU A 280 -3.14 15.75 9.71
N SER A 281 -2.41 16.38 10.64
CA SER A 281 -1.70 15.65 11.69
C SER A 281 -2.65 14.84 12.57
N GLU A 282 -3.81 15.41 12.89
CA GLU A 282 -4.83 14.72 13.67
C GLU A 282 -5.47 13.57 12.89
N ARG A 283 -5.85 13.80 11.63
CA ARG A 283 -6.43 12.74 10.78
C ARG A 283 -5.43 11.60 10.58
N VAL A 284 -4.15 11.91 10.36
CA VAL A 284 -3.07 10.93 10.23
C VAL A 284 -2.91 10.12 11.52
N ALA A 285 -2.95 10.76 12.69
CA ALA A 285 -2.90 10.06 13.98
C ALA A 285 -4.08 9.10 14.15
N TRP A 286 -5.29 9.51 13.75
CA TRP A 286 -6.48 8.64 13.75
C TRP A 286 -6.26 7.40 12.89
N TYR A 287 -5.84 7.58 11.62
CA TYR A 287 -5.59 6.45 10.72
C TYR A 287 -4.42 5.57 11.18
N GLN A 288 -3.36 6.15 11.74
CA GLN A 288 -2.23 5.39 12.28
C GLN A 288 -2.69 4.49 13.44
N ARG A 289 -3.51 5.00 14.35
CA ARG A 289 -4.08 4.21 15.46
C ARG A 289 -4.98 3.08 14.94
N ALA A 290 -5.87 3.38 13.99
CA ALA A 290 -6.70 2.38 13.33
C ALA A 290 -5.86 1.27 12.68
N ARG A 291 -4.78 1.63 11.99
CA ARG A 291 -3.86 0.68 11.36
C ARG A 291 -3.04 -0.13 12.37
N LEU A 292 -2.64 0.47 13.50
CA LEU A 292 -1.98 -0.23 14.59
C LEU A 292 -2.87 -1.30 15.21
N LEU A 293 -4.12 -0.97 15.58
CA LEU A 293 -5.09 -1.94 16.11
C LEU A 293 -5.27 -3.12 15.15
N ARG A 294 -5.50 -2.83 13.86
CA ARG A 294 -5.63 -3.87 12.83
C ARG A 294 -4.36 -4.71 12.71
N ARG A 295 -3.17 -4.10 12.87
CA ARG A 295 -1.91 -4.83 12.76
C ARG A 295 -1.63 -5.70 13.98
N ILE A 296 -1.94 -5.23 15.19
CA ILE A 296 -1.86 -6.01 16.42
C ILE A 296 -2.75 -7.25 16.28
N HIS A 297 -3.99 -7.07 15.81
CA HIS A 297 -4.90 -8.20 15.52
C HIS A 297 -4.26 -9.25 14.61
N VAL A 298 -3.75 -8.83 13.45
CA VAL A 298 -3.10 -9.75 12.50
C VAL A 298 -1.91 -10.49 13.13
N LEU A 299 -1.11 -9.82 13.96
CA LEU A 299 0.06 -10.42 14.60
C LEU A 299 -0.33 -11.35 15.77
N ALA A 300 -1.37 -11.01 16.53
CA ALA A 300 -1.85 -11.80 17.66
C ALA A 300 -2.60 -13.08 17.21
N CYS A 301 -3.23 -13.05 16.03
CA CYS A 301 -3.83 -14.25 15.41
C CYS A 301 -2.78 -15.19 14.78
N ASP A 302 -1.51 -14.76 14.71
CA ASP A 302 -0.41 -15.57 14.18
C ASP A 302 0.25 -16.36 15.32
N ALA A 303 0.33 -17.69 15.18
CA ALA A 303 0.86 -18.56 16.22
C ALA A 303 2.40 -18.46 16.40
N ARG A 304 3.11 -17.78 15.49
CA ARG A 304 4.58 -17.68 15.54
C ARG A 304 5.03 -16.73 16.64
N MET A 305 5.90 -17.20 17.54
CA MET A 305 6.38 -16.44 18.70
C MET A 305 6.92 -15.04 18.38
N HIS A 306 7.75 -14.90 17.34
CA HIS A 306 8.29 -13.58 16.96
C HIS A 306 7.19 -12.58 16.52
N ARG A 307 6.07 -13.07 15.99
CA ARG A 307 4.91 -12.23 15.61
C ARG A 307 4.16 -11.77 16.86
N GLN A 308 3.99 -12.66 17.83
CA GLN A 308 3.36 -12.31 19.11
C GLN A 308 4.20 -11.30 19.90
N ALA A 309 5.53 -11.47 19.94
CA ALA A 309 6.42 -10.49 20.55
C ALA A 309 6.37 -9.11 19.86
N GLU A 310 6.22 -9.07 18.53
CA GLU A 310 5.95 -7.82 17.81
C GLU A 310 4.58 -7.23 18.18
N ALA A 311 3.54 -8.06 18.34
CA ALA A 311 2.22 -7.60 18.77
C ALA A 311 2.28 -6.89 20.13
N ILE A 312 2.93 -7.49 21.13
CA ILE A 312 3.06 -6.90 22.48
C ILE A 312 3.79 -5.56 22.44
N ARG A 313 4.87 -5.43 21.65
CA ARG A 313 5.56 -4.13 21.47
C ARG A 313 4.61 -3.07 20.89
N LEU A 314 3.79 -3.43 19.91
CA LEU A 314 2.81 -2.50 19.33
C LEU A 314 1.66 -2.17 20.27
N VAL A 315 1.32 -3.04 21.22
CA VAL A 315 0.37 -2.70 22.29
C VAL A 315 0.94 -1.57 23.17
N GLY A 316 2.23 -1.62 23.49
CA GLY A 316 2.91 -0.53 24.21
C GLY A 316 2.82 0.82 23.48
N GLU A 317 3.01 0.81 22.16
CA GLU A 317 2.85 2.02 21.31
C GLU A 317 1.41 2.54 21.30
N LEU A 318 0.43 1.64 21.23
CA LEU A 318 -0.99 2.01 21.28
C LEU A 318 -1.34 2.66 22.62
N ARG A 319 -0.79 2.14 23.73
CA ARG A 319 -0.96 2.72 25.06
C ARG A 319 -0.37 4.12 25.14
N ALA A 320 0.88 4.29 24.70
CA ALA A 320 1.53 5.61 24.68
C ALA A 320 0.75 6.66 23.85
N GLN A 321 0.13 6.25 22.75
CA GLN A 321 -0.73 7.13 21.94
C GLN A 321 -2.06 7.49 22.61
N THR A 322 -2.53 6.66 23.54
CA THR A 322 -3.81 6.87 24.23
C THR A 322 -3.59 7.77 25.46
N ASP A 323 -2.50 7.55 26.20
CA ASP A 323 -2.11 8.36 27.36
C ASP A 323 -1.70 9.79 26.97
N ALA A 324 -1.16 9.98 25.77
CA ALA A 324 -0.80 11.30 25.25
C ALA A 324 -1.98 12.13 24.73
N ALA A 325 -3.18 11.55 24.60
CA ALA A 325 -4.37 12.30 24.22
C ALA A 325 -4.92 13.03 25.46
N PRO A 326 -5.15 14.35 25.42
CA PRO A 326 -5.65 15.06 26.60
C PRO A 326 -7.00 14.49 27.02
N THR A 327 -7.05 13.93 28.23
CA THR A 327 -8.28 13.59 28.97
C THR A 327 -8.97 14.91 29.34
N GLY A 328 -9.80 15.44 28.44
CA GLY A 328 -10.42 16.73 28.65
C GLY A 328 -11.85 16.82 28.13
N ILE A 329 -12.79 16.20 28.86
CA ILE A 329 -14.10 16.79 29.18
C ILE A 329 -14.51 16.24 30.54
N GLU A 330 -14.34 17.03 31.62
CA GLU A 330 -15.14 16.83 32.83
C GLU A 330 -16.55 17.38 32.57
N PRO A 331 -17.62 16.59 32.78
CA PRO A 331 -18.97 17.11 32.75
C PRO A 331 -19.28 17.77 34.09
N GLY A 332 -19.16 19.10 34.15
CA GLY A 332 -19.64 19.83 35.31
C GLY A 332 -19.06 21.22 35.46
N GLN A 333 -19.68 22.20 34.80
CA GLN A 333 -19.93 23.49 35.44
C GLN A 333 -21.15 24.12 34.78
N GLU A 334 -22.30 23.95 35.43
CA GLU A 334 -23.49 24.75 35.21
C GLU A 334 -23.12 26.23 35.25
N THR A 335 -23.32 26.92 34.14
CA THR A 335 -23.33 28.38 34.13
C THR A 335 -24.61 28.84 34.84
N ARG A 336 -24.58 28.90 36.17
CA ARG A 336 -25.47 29.79 36.92
C ARG A 336 -24.85 31.18 36.88
N LEU A 337 -25.42 32.06 36.07
CA LEU A 337 -25.41 33.48 36.35
C LEU A 337 -26.80 34.03 36.02
N ALA A 338 -27.56 34.22 37.09
CA ALA A 338 -28.68 35.13 37.16
C ALA A 338 -28.19 36.39 37.89
N CYS A 339 -28.15 37.52 37.17
CA CYS A 339 -28.55 38.87 37.57
C CYS A 339 -28.35 39.80 36.37
#